data_AF-V4NDA7-F1
#
_entry.id   AF-V4NDA7-F1
#
_cell.length_a   1.000
_cell.length_b   1.000
_cell.length_c   1.000
_cell.angle_alpha   90.00
_cell.angle_beta   90.00
_cell.angle_gamma   90.00
#
_symmetry.space_group_name_H-M   'P 1'
#
loop_
_entity.id
_entity.type
_entity.pdbx_description
1 polymer ?
#
loop_
_entity_poly.entity_id
_entity_poly.type
_entity_poly.pdbx_seq_one_letter_code
_entity_poly.pdbx_strand_id
1 'polypeptide(L)'
;MITRRDICIGASAVGLLAGNAFAQGKVIRVPFELSKDLKPIIQVMLNGKGPYRFMLDTGASMTVMRRSLGAELGLVPGGDAYARSVKGSERVVRYVVPEVIIGSALKMREWEVYASEGIEKFGFDGLLAADLLLRLPCQLDYQAREIRYYLNSAMPLEGFAPLKSYFRTNIRGFSDSVIVDIGFAGHALSCLLDTGAATPLFVHGDYVRQHKLWDKYPTLHESSVIGVNGKSLRTRVVEVKDIQIGGVWVPRMAVTLGDPDDRAGHAKDAPYQGLLGSPFLSGFVLAVTPERTMLVKSSGQMAALAPPEKPVESGHIPASTVEKPVIPFQLGEDRRLIFRGQVGDKPVLAFLKTGQGVSTVGEDTASALGLKKVAGGYDGSVIDFAGTKRPGLVLKAAKVPKAAIMLGADFLTSMPCALNFEHRYMTLFVGATPDTTGYEKTAMTRDASGRLTVPSRVAGKNMSLIYDTSVAYGAYLPAQTVKAHAFWDAAVKPEERSVRNGDAVAKARFGGLSPLEIGVFRIDPAPVTMVDPAANPDTDADSHGGWVGIGVIRRFDMVIDAQGAVWLKPNALFDYTAKSLPAKA
;
A
#
# COMPACT_ATOMS: atom_id res chain seq x y z
N MET A 1 -25.29 -3.76 25.71
CA MET A 1 -24.06 -2.95 25.52
C MET A 1 -22.93 -3.49 26.41
N ILE A 2 -21.70 -3.68 25.90
CA ILE A 2 -20.62 -4.42 26.61
C ILE A 2 -19.74 -3.48 27.44
N THR A 3 -19.63 -3.79 28.73
CA THR A 3 -18.69 -3.26 29.70
C THR A 3 -17.66 -4.35 30.07
N ARG A 4 -16.58 -3.99 30.77
CA ARG A 4 -15.64 -5.01 31.31
C ARG A 4 -16.33 -6.05 32.20
N ARG A 5 -17.49 -5.73 32.79
CA ARG A 5 -18.28 -6.65 33.62
C ARG A 5 -19.01 -7.73 32.81
N ASP A 6 -19.21 -7.50 31.51
CA ASP A 6 -19.91 -8.41 30.62
C ASP A 6 -18.97 -9.44 29.96
N ILE A 7 -17.66 -9.29 30.19
CA ILE A 7 -16.59 -10.20 29.73
C ILE A 7 -16.31 -11.25 30.77
N CYS A 8 -16.60 -12.51 30.45
CA CYS A 8 -16.15 -13.66 31.21
C CYS A 8 -15.08 -14.40 30.41
N ILE A 9 -13.95 -14.69 31.05
CA ILE A 9 -12.93 -15.55 30.46
C ILE A 9 -13.39 -17.01 30.63
N GLY A 10 -13.67 -17.70 29.52
CA GLY A 10 -13.85 -19.16 29.56
C GLY A 10 -12.54 -19.84 29.96
N ALA A 11 -12.55 -20.58 31.06
CA ALA A 11 -11.53 -21.56 31.39
C ALA A 11 -12.08 -22.94 31.03
N SER A 12 -11.54 -23.56 29.98
CA SER A 12 -11.64 -25.02 29.86
C SER A 12 -10.68 -25.58 30.92
N ALA A 13 -11.24 -26.07 32.01
CA ALA A 13 -10.48 -26.58 33.15
C ALA A 13 -9.83 -27.92 32.82
N VAL A 14 -8.50 -28.01 33.01
CA VAL A 14 -7.82 -29.26 33.34
C VAL A 14 -6.84 -28.97 34.48
N GLY A 15 -7.09 -29.57 35.65
CA GLY A 15 -6.13 -29.86 36.71
C GLY A 15 -5.64 -28.70 37.61
N LEU A 16 -6.08 -28.69 38.87
CA LEU A 16 -5.49 -27.91 39.96
C LEU A 16 -4.06 -28.38 40.29
N LEU A 17 -3.15 -27.44 40.52
CA LEU A 17 -2.21 -27.45 41.66
C LEU A 17 -1.83 -26.00 42.00
N ALA A 18 -1.94 -25.66 43.27
CA ALA A 18 -1.73 -24.32 43.80
C ALA A 18 -0.25 -23.98 43.90
N GLY A 19 0.11 -22.80 43.39
CA GLY A 19 1.38 -22.13 43.63
C GLY A 19 1.19 -20.65 43.35
N ASN A 20 1.71 -19.79 44.23
CA ASN A 20 1.73 -18.34 44.07
C ASN A 20 2.60 -17.98 42.84
N ALA A 21 2.02 -18.08 41.65
CA ALA A 21 2.57 -17.51 40.44
C ALA A 21 2.01 -16.09 40.33
N PHE A 22 2.89 -15.10 40.18
CA PHE A 22 2.53 -13.82 39.59
C PHE A 22 1.68 -14.11 38.34
N ALA A 23 0.41 -13.69 38.36
CA ALA A 23 -0.53 -14.02 37.31
C ALA A 23 0.01 -13.54 35.96
N GLN A 24 0.54 -14.45 35.14
CA GLN A 24 0.83 -14.16 33.74
C GLN A 24 -0.48 -13.75 33.08
N GLY A 25 -0.57 -12.50 32.64
CA GLY A 25 -1.77 -11.98 31.99
C GLY A 25 -2.21 -12.88 30.83
N LYS A 26 -3.51 -13.14 30.71
CA LYS A 26 -4.06 -14.07 29.72
C LYS A 26 -4.30 -13.35 28.39
N VAL A 27 -3.63 -13.81 27.33
CA VAL A 27 -3.94 -13.42 25.95
C VAL A 27 -5.07 -14.30 25.41
N ILE A 28 -6.17 -13.69 24.99
CA ILE A 28 -7.28 -14.41 24.34
C ILE A 28 -7.10 -14.29 22.83
N ARG A 29 -7.15 -15.42 22.12
CA ARG A 29 -7.02 -15.49 20.66
C ARG A 29 -8.37 -15.85 20.05
N VAL A 30 -8.85 -15.01 19.13
CA VAL A 30 -10.09 -15.21 18.38
C VAL A 30 -9.69 -15.42 16.92
N PRO A 31 -9.69 -16.66 16.40
CA PRO A 31 -9.35 -16.93 15.01
C PRO A 31 -10.47 -16.48 14.06
N PHE A 32 -10.10 -16.16 12.82
CA PHE A 32 -11.05 -15.86 11.76
C PHE A 32 -10.61 -16.43 10.40
N GLU A 33 -11.56 -16.55 9.49
CA GLU A 33 -11.32 -16.80 8.08
C GLU A 33 -11.36 -15.47 7.31
N LEU A 34 -10.77 -15.45 6.11
CA LEU A 34 -10.88 -14.30 5.21
C LEU A 34 -11.81 -14.64 4.05
N SER A 35 -12.74 -13.74 3.75
CA SER A 35 -13.51 -13.80 2.50
C SER A 35 -12.64 -13.47 1.28
N LYS A 36 -13.20 -13.61 0.07
CA LYS A 36 -12.52 -13.22 -1.18
C LYS A 36 -12.09 -11.75 -1.19
N ASP A 37 -12.88 -10.89 -0.54
CA ASP A 37 -12.62 -9.45 -0.41
C ASP A 37 -11.86 -9.11 0.88
N LEU A 38 -11.17 -10.10 1.45
CA LEU A 38 -10.33 -9.97 2.65
C LEU A 38 -11.08 -9.56 3.92
N LYS A 39 -12.39 -9.79 4.01
CA LYS A 39 -13.18 -9.46 5.21
C LYS A 39 -13.04 -10.54 6.28
N PRO A 40 -12.77 -10.22 7.56
CA PRO A 40 -12.65 -11.23 8.61
C PRO A 40 -14.01 -11.86 8.93
N ILE A 41 -14.10 -13.19 8.87
CA ILE A 41 -15.29 -13.98 9.21
C ILE A 41 -14.98 -14.81 10.46
N ILE A 42 -15.71 -14.53 11.54
CA ILE A 42 -15.54 -15.15 12.86
C ILE A 42 -16.71 -16.09 13.13
N GLN A 43 -16.41 -17.25 13.71
CA GLN A 43 -17.41 -18.21 14.17
C GLN A 43 -18.02 -17.74 15.51
N VAL A 44 -19.34 -17.71 15.60
CA VAL A 44 -20.08 -17.22 16.78
C VAL A 44 -21.12 -18.25 17.23
N MET A 45 -21.13 -18.57 18.52
CA MET A 45 -22.21 -19.33 19.15
C MET A 45 -23.18 -18.37 19.83
N LEU A 46 -24.48 -18.57 19.65
CA LEU A 46 -25.56 -17.79 20.26
C LEU A 46 -26.42 -18.73 21.11
N ASN A 47 -26.47 -18.52 22.42
CA ASN A 47 -27.15 -19.39 23.39
C ASN A 47 -26.83 -20.89 23.20
N GLY A 48 -25.54 -21.22 22.98
CA GLY A 48 -25.08 -22.59 22.77
C GLY A 48 -25.39 -23.19 21.39
N LYS A 49 -26.04 -22.46 20.47
CA LYS A 49 -26.29 -22.88 19.08
C LYS A 49 -25.28 -22.25 18.12
N GLY A 50 -24.95 -22.94 17.03
CA GLY A 50 -23.96 -22.53 16.02
C GLY A 50 -22.96 -23.65 15.70
N PRO A 51 -21.77 -23.32 15.16
CA PRO A 51 -21.26 -21.96 14.98
C PRO A 51 -21.87 -21.27 13.75
N TYR A 52 -22.24 -20.00 13.94
CA TYR A 52 -22.72 -19.11 12.88
C TYR A 52 -21.60 -18.21 12.39
N ARG A 53 -21.63 -17.83 11.12
CA ARG A 53 -20.56 -17.05 10.48
C ARG A 53 -20.87 -15.56 10.56
N PHE A 54 -20.11 -14.82 11.35
CA PHE A 54 -20.28 -13.37 11.49
C PHE A 54 -19.08 -12.63 10.90
N MET A 55 -19.34 -11.63 10.06
CA MET A 55 -18.30 -10.74 9.58
C MET A 55 -17.93 -9.72 10.66
N LEU A 56 -16.64 -9.49 10.90
CA LEU A 56 -16.19 -8.38 11.72
C LEU A 56 -16.34 -7.08 10.92
N ASP A 57 -17.11 -6.14 11.46
CA ASP A 57 -17.44 -4.88 10.80
C ASP A 57 -17.27 -3.71 11.78
N THR A 58 -16.11 -3.05 11.69
CA THR A 58 -15.80 -1.84 12.48
C THR A 58 -16.51 -0.59 11.98
N GLY A 59 -17.13 -0.64 10.79
CA GLY A 59 -18.00 0.41 10.29
C GLY A 59 -19.43 0.29 10.84
N ALA A 60 -19.83 -0.90 11.27
CA ALA A 60 -21.13 -1.15 11.87
C ALA A 60 -21.23 -0.60 13.31
N SER A 61 -22.28 0.17 13.55
CA SER A 61 -22.61 0.72 14.86
C SER A 61 -23.45 -0.23 15.74
N MET A 62 -23.88 -1.37 15.18
CA MET A 62 -24.72 -2.37 15.84
C MET A 62 -24.32 -3.76 15.38
N THR A 63 -24.38 -4.75 16.26
CA THR A 63 -24.23 -6.16 15.86
C THR A 63 -25.53 -6.60 15.21
N VAL A 64 -25.46 -7.13 14.01
CA VAL A 64 -26.64 -7.48 13.20
C VAL A 64 -26.60 -8.97 12.87
N MET A 65 -27.75 -9.61 12.78
CA MET A 65 -27.91 -10.97 12.27
C MET A 65 -29.03 -11.02 11.23
N ARG A 66 -29.08 -12.10 10.47
CA ARG A 66 -30.22 -12.40 9.60
C ARG A 66 -31.50 -12.54 10.42
N ARG A 67 -32.63 -12.05 9.92
CA ARG A 67 -33.92 -12.07 10.63
C ARG A 67 -34.39 -13.49 10.91
N SER A 68 -34.20 -14.40 9.97
CA SER A 68 -34.50 -15.82 10.07
C SER A 68 -33.74 -16.49 11.23
N LEU A 69 -32.53 -16.01 11.57
CA LEU A 69 -31.74 -16.54 12.70
C LEU A 69 -32.34 -16.15 14.04
N GLY A 70 -32.85 -14.92 14.17
CA GLY A 70 -33.56 -14.51 15.39
C GLY A 70 -34.76 -15.43 15.69
N ALA A 71 -35.51 -15.80 14.65
CA ALA A 71 -36.63 -16.72 14.75
C ALA A 71 -36.19 -18.17 15.06
N GLU A 72 -35.16 -18.67 14.37
CA GLU A 72 -34.56 -20.00 14.60
C GLU A 72 -34.07 -20.18 16.06
N LEU A 73 -33.52 -19.12 16.63
CA LEU A 73 -33.06 -19.09 18.01
C LEU A 73 -34.19 -18.93 19.03
N GLY A 74 -35.42 -18.61 18.59
CA GLY A 74 -36.58 -18.35 19.46
C GLY A 74 -36.41 -17.11 20.33
N LEU A 75 -35.67 -16.10 19.86
CA LEU A 75 -35.40 -14.90 20.63
C LEU A 75 -36.65 -14.01 20.72
N VAL A 76 -36.86 -13.37 21.88
CA VAL A 76 -37.98 -12.47 22.11
C VAL A 76 -37.64 -11.06 21.61
N PRO A 77 -38.44 -10.46 20.71
CA PRO A 77 -38.21 -9.09 20.24
C PRO A 77 -38.25 -8.08 21.39
N GLY A 78 -37.23 -7.23 21.46
CA GLY A 78 -37.10 -6.15 22.44
C GLY A 78 -37.42 -4.76 21.90
N GLY A 79 -38.03 -4.66 20.71
CA GLY A 79 -38.44 -3.42 20.03
C GLY A 79 -37.85 -3.26 18.63
N ASP A 80 -38.33 -2.24 17.91
CA ASP A 80 -37.82 -1.85 16.59
C ASP A 80 -36.75 -0.75 16.71
N ALA A 81 -35.80 -0.76 15.78
CA ALA A 81 -34.84 0.31 15.57
C ALA A 81 -34.63 0.55 14.07
N TYR A 82 -33.85 1.58 13.72
CA TYR A 82 -33.47 1.88 12.34
C TYR A 82 -31.96 1.82 12.17
N ALA A 83 -31.51 1.06 11.18
CA ALA A 83 -30.11 0.98 10.78
C ALA A 83 -29.90 1.81 9.51
N ARG A 84 -28.81 2.59 9.47
CA ARG A 84 -28.35 3.28 8.27
C ARG A 84 -27.27 2.43 7.60
N SER A 85 -27.32 2.33 6.28
CA SER A 85 -26.28 1.68 5.48
C SER A 85 -25.62 2.70 4.53
N VAL A 86 -24.77 2.23 3.61
CA VAL A 86 -24.13 3.08 2.58
C VAL A 86 -25.17 3.84 1.75
N LYS A 87 -26.38 3.29 1.60
CA LYS A 87 -27.52 3.97 0.97
C LYS A 87 -28.81 3.75 1.75
N GLY A 88 -29.40 4.83 2.25
CA GLY A 88 -30.68 4.83 2.97
C GLY A 88 -30.66 4.09 4.31
N SER A 89 -31.85 3.92 4.89
CA SER A 89 -32.08 3.18 6.13
C SER A 89 -32.98 1.97 5.93
N GLU A 90 -32.97 1.08 6.91
CA GLU A 90 -33.89 -0.06 7.04
C GLU A 90 -34.34 -0.22 8.49
N ARG A 91 -35.51 -0.84 8.68
CA ARG A 91 -36.02 -1.21 10.01
C ARG A 91 -35.39 -2.53 10.45
N VAL A 92 -34.86 -2.55 11.66
CA VAL A 92 -34.24 -3.72 12.29
C VAL A 92 -34.95 -4.04 13.62
N VAL A 93 -34.96 -5.31 14.00
CA VAL A 93 -35.61 -5.76 15.25
C VAL A 93 -34.54 -6.03 16.30
N ARG A 94 -34.65 -5.41 17.47
CA ARG A 94 -33.70 -5.59 18.58
C ARG A 94 -33.98 -6.89 19.33
N TYR A 95 -32.93 -7.61 19.68
CA TYR A 95 -32.93 -8.76 20.58
C TYR A 95 -31.83 -8.59 21.64
N VAL A 96 -31.99 -9.30 22.75
CA VAL A 96 -30.92 -9.51 23.74
C VAL A 96 -30.58 -10.99 23.71
N VAL A 97 -29.31 -11.31 23.47
CA VAL A 97 -28.79 -12.69 23.49
C VAL A 97 -28.09 -12.92 24.82
N PRO A 98 -28.62 -13.77 25.71
CA PRO A 98 -28.03 -14.05 27.02
C PRO A 98 -26.57 -14.50 26.98
N GLU A 99 -26.20 -15.33 26.01
CA GLU A 99 -24.83 -15.82 25.87
C GLU A 99 -24.35 -15.77 24.41
N VAL A 100 -23.21 -15.12 24.19
CA VAL A 100 -22.52 -15.07 22.90
C VAL A 100 -21.08 -15.55 23.10
N ILE A 101 -20.63 -16.54 22.32
CA ILE A 101 -19.23 -16.99 22.32
C ILE A 101 -18.62 -16.70 20.96
N ILE A 102 -17.59 -15.87 20.93
CA ILE A 102 -16.93 -15.38 19.73
C ILE A 102 -15.58 -16.08 19.56
N GLY A 103 -15.37 -16.70 18.39
CA GLY A 103 -14.15 -17.44 18.04
C GLY A 103 -13.75 -18.48 19.08
N SER A 104 -14.74 -19.18 19.66
CA SER A 104 -14.59 -20.21 20.71
C SER A 104 -13.99 -19.76 22.05
N ALA A 105 -13.53 -18.51 22.17
CA ALA A 105 -12.71 -18.08 23.30
C ALA A 105 -13.30 -16.90 24.08
N LEU A 106 -13.91 -15.93 23.39
CA LEU A 106 -14.43 -14.72 24.02
C LEU A 106 -15.92 -14.88 24.33
N LYS A 107 -16.26 -15.00 25.63
CA LYS A 107 -17.63 -15.18 26.09
C LYS A 107 -18.22 -13.87 26.60
N MET A 108 -19.42 -13.57 26.13
CA MET A 108 -20.17 -12.36 26.41
C MET A 108 -21.58 -12.66 26.87
N ARG A 109 -22.08 -11.79 27.75
CA ARG A 109 -23.42 -11.90 28.34
C ARG A 109 -24.30 -10.73 27.91
N GLU A 110 -25.60 -11.00 27.79
CA GLU A 110 -26.64 -9.99 27.53
C GLU A 110 -26.31 -9.06 26.35
N TRP A 111 -25.84 -9.64 25.25
CA TRP A 111 -25.42 -8.88 24.08
C TRP A 111 -26.63 -8.43 23.26
N GLU A 112 -26.68 -7.14 22.90
CA GLU A 112 -27.73 -6.60 22.05
C GLU A 112 -27.44 -6.86 20.58
N VAL A 113 -28.32 -7.62 19.92
CA VAL A 113 -28.20 -8.01 18.52
C VAL A 113 -29.45 -7.58 17.77
N TYR A 114 -29.28 -7.08 16.55
CA TYR A 114 -30.38 -6.60 15.72
C TYR A 114 -30.61 -7.53 14.53
N ALA A 115 -31.85 -7.80 14.18
CA ALA A 115 -32.19 -8.59 13.00
C ALA A 115 -32.48 -7.71 11.79
N SER A 116 -31.82 -7.99 10.67
CA SER A 116 -32.06 -7.35 9.38
C SER A 116 -32.43 -8.39 8.30
N GLU A 117 -33.39 -8.03 7.45
CA GLU A 117 -33.73 -8.80 6.24
C GLU A 117 -32.66 -8.63 5.15
N GLY A 118 -31.92 -7.52 5.14
CA GLY A 118 -30.85 -7.29 4.18
C GLY A 118 -29.72 -8.31 4.26
N ILE A 119 -29.42 -8.78 5.48
CA ILE A 119 -28.36 -9.77 5.75
C ILE A 119 -28.67 -11.13 5.12
N GLU A 120 -29.93 -11.50 4.94
CA GLU A 120 -30.35 -12.80 4.37
C GLU A 120 -29.75 -13.07 2.98
N LYS A 121 -29.35 -12.02 2.26
CA LYS A 121 -28.81 -12.09 0.90
C LYS A 121 -27.30 -12.32 0.85
N PHE A 122 -26.63 -12.30 2.00
CA PHE A 122 -25.18 -12.43 2.10
C PHE A 122 -24.77 -13.86 2.49
N GLY A 123 -23.54 -14.24 2.16
CA GLY A 123 -22.98 -15.56 2.48
C GLY A 123 -22.54 -15.73 3.94
N PHE A 124 -23.10 -14.98 4.87
CA PHE A 124 -22.80 -14.98 6.31
C PHE A 124 -24.07 -14.72 7.13
N ASP A 125 -24.09 -15.15 8.38
CA ASP A 125 -25.26 -15.09 9.28
C ASP A 125 -25.44 -13.74 9.98
N GLY A 126 -24.37 -12.94 10.06
CA GLY A 126 -24.41 -11.63 10.72
C GLY A 126 -23.13 -10.80 10.63
N LEU A 127 -23.15 -9.67 11.32
CA LEU A 127 -22.09 -8.68 11.47
C LEU A 127 -21.80 -8.47 12.95
N LEU A 128 -20.54 -8.58 13.35
CA LEU A 128 -20.03 -8.17 14.66
C LEU A 128 -19.59 -6.71 14.58
N ALA A 129 -20.18 -5.85 15.41
CA ALA A 129 -19.86 -4.44 15.42
C ALA A 129 -18.47 -4.13 15.98
N ALA A 130 -18.07 -2.88 15.79
CA ALA A 130 -16.75 -2.36 16.17
C ALA A 130 -16.38 -2.55 17.65
N ASP A 131 -17.37 -2.71 18.55
CA ASP A 131 -17.12 -2.89 19.99
C ASP A 131 -16.17 -4.05 20.31
N LEU A 132 -16.17 -5.08 19.46
CA LEU A 132 -15.29 -6.22 19.58
C LEU A 132 -13.81 -5.85 19.42
N LEU A 133 -13.47 -4.81 18.65
CA LEU A 133 -12.09 -4.35 18.45
C LEU A 133 -11.75 -3.08 19.22
N LEU A 134 -12.72 -2.18 19.40
CA LEU A 134 -12.43 -0.81 19.84
C LEU A 134 -12.52 -0.59 21.35
N ARG A 135 -13.11 -1.54 22.10
CA ARG A 135 -13.29 -1.39 23.56
C ARG A 135 -12.25 -2.12 24.41
N LEU A 136 -11.49 -3.04 23.81
CA LEU A 136 -10.50 -3.85 24.52
C LEU A 136 -9.12 -3.68 23.91
N PRO A 137 -8.05 -3.72 24.73
CA PRO A 137 -6.69 -3.76 24.21
C PRO A 137 -6.54 -4.99 23.32
N CYS A 138 -6.34 -4.78 22.03
CA CYS A 138 -6.27 -5.88 21.08
C CYS A 138 -5.36 -5.59 19.89
N GLN A 139 -4.98 -6.66 19.20
CA GLN A 139 -4.36 -6.61 17.88
C GLN A 139 -5.20 -7.40 16.89
N LEU A 140 -5.51 -6.82 15.73
CA LEU A 140 -6.08 -7.50 14.58
C LEU A 140 -4.94 -7.82 13.59
N ASP A 141 -4.69 -9.10 13.37
CA ASP A 141 -3.59 -9.58 12.52
C ASP A 141 -4.14 -10.41 11.35
N TYR A 142 -4.19 -9.80 10.15
CA TYR A 142 -4.71 -10.45 8.94
C TYR A 142 -3.85 -11.62 8.46
N GLN A 143 -2.54 -11.55 8.70
CA GLN A 143 -1.61 -12.59 8.26
C GLN A 143 -1.73 -13.82 9.17
N ALA A 144 -1.76 -13.60 10.48
CA ALA A 144 -1.99 -14.66 11.46
C ALA A 144 -3.46 -15.11 11.52
N ARG A 145 -4.38 -14.35 10.91
CA ARG A 145 -5.83 -14.59 10.87
C ARG A 145 -6.45 -14.71 12.25
N GLU A 146 -6.06 -13.82 13.16
CA GLU A 146 -6.53 -13.80 14.54
C GLU A 146 -6.66 -12.38 15.10
N ILE A 147 -7.55 -12.24 16.09
CA ILE A 147 -7.55 -11.12 17.01
C ILE A 147 -6.93 -11.58 18.33
N ARG A 148 -5.93 -10.84 18.82
CA ARG A 148 -5.28 -11.08 20.12
C ARG A 148 -5.72 -10.03 21.11
N TYR A 149 -6.43 -10.42 22.17
CA TYR A 149 -6.81 -9.54 23.28
C TYR A 149 -5.84 -9.67 24.43
N TYR A 150 -5.35 -8.54 24.92
CA TYR A 150 -4.36 -8.45 25.99
C TYR A 150 -5.04 -8.00 27.28
N LEU A 151 -5.71 -8.94 27.97
CA LEU A 151 -6.43 -8.67 29.21
C LEU A 151 -5.46 -8.82 30.39
N ASN A 152 -5.03 -7.68 30.94
CA ASN A 152 -4.06 -7.61 32.05
C ASN A 152 -2.69 -8.24 31.70
N SER A 153 -2.33 -8.25 30.43
CA SER A 153 -1.01 -8.64 29.91
C SER A 153 -0.39 -7.46 29.18
N ALA A 154 0.94 -7.38 29.15
CA ALA A 154 1.63 -6.44 28.26
C ALA A 154 1.27 -6.74 26.79
N MET A 155 0.98 -5.69 26.03
CA MET A 155 0.79 -5.78 24.59
C MET A 155 2.13 -5.52 23.90
N PRO A 156 2.65 -6.45 23.08
CA PRO A 156 3.87 -6.23 22.32
C PRO A 156 3.62 -5.19 21.22
N LEU A 157 4.30 -4.06 21.30
CA LEU A 157 4.12 -2.91 20.39
C LEU A 157 5.37 -2.61 19.57
N GLU A 158 6.31 -3.53 19.51
CA GLU A 158 7.55 -3.37 18.76
C GLU A 158 7.26 -3.24 17.26
N GLY A 159 7.68 -2.10 16.69
CA GLY A 159 7.46 -1.76 15.28
C GLY A 159 6.07 -1.22 14.96
N PHE A 160 5.23 -0.95 15.96
CA PHE A 160 3.97 -0.22 15.77
C PHE A 160 4.21 1.29 15.77
N ALA A 161 3.43 2.02 14.97
CA ALA A 161 3.43 3.47 14.94
C ALA A 161 1.99 4.02 15.04
N PRO A 162 1.80 5.21 15.63
CA PRO A 162 0.49 5.81 15.76
C PRO A 162 -0.09 6.22 14.41
N LEU A 163 -1.37 5.94 14.22
CA LEU A 163 -2.15 6.44 13.08
C LEU A 163 -2.85 7.73 13.49
N LYS A 164 -2.78 8.79 12.66
CA LYS A 164 -3.53 10.03 12.90
C LYS A 164 -5.03 9.72 12.84
N SER A 165 -5.62 9.59 14.01
CA SER A 165 -6.99 9.08 14.18
C SER A 165 -7.59 9.56 15.49
N TYR A 166 -8.91 9.47 15.60
CA TYR A 166 -9.62 9.68 16.85
C TYR A 166 -10.77 8.69 16.99
N PHE A 167 -11.09 8.36 18.24
CA PHE A 167 -12.21 7.50 18.58
C PHE A 167 -13.44 8.36 18.82
N ARG A 168 -14.54 8.01 18.18
CA ARG A 168 -15.88 8.49 18.56
C ARG A 168 -16.45 7.53 19.57
N THR A 169 -16.65 8.01 20.79
CA THR A 169 -17.02 7.19 21.94
C THR A 169 -18.32 7.64 22.56
N ASN A 170 -18.86 6.83 23.48
CA ASN A 170 -20.07 7.15 24.25
C ASN A 170 -21.31 7.41 23.36
N ILE A 171 -21.37 6.73 22.21
CA ILE A 171 -22.51 6.82 21.31
C ILE A 171 -23.65 6.01 21.94
N ARG A 172 -24.66 6.69 22.48
CA ARG A 172 -25.74 6.03 23.25
C ARG A 172 -26.48 5.00 22.40
N GLY A 173 -26.39 3.72 22.78
CA GLY A 173 -27.05 2.60 22.10
C GLY A 173 -26.33 2.09 20.86
N PHE A 174 -25.10 2.55 20.60
CA PHE A 174 -24.32 2.20 19.41
C PHE A 174 -22.86 1.92 19.78
N SER A 175 -22.15 1.23 18.89
CA SER A 175 -20.73 0.95 19.04
C SER A 175 -19.86 2.20 18.83
N ASP A 176 -18.69 2.20 19.46
CA ASP A 176 -17.66 3.22 19.21
C ASP A 176 -17.16 3.11 17.76
N SER A 177 -16.54 4.16 17.22
CA SER A 177 -15.95 4.13 15.87
C SER A 177 -14.59 4.80 15.83
N VAL A 178 -13.73 4.45 14.87
CA VAL A 178 -12.44 5.13 14.66
C VAL A 178 -12.46 5.88 13.34
N ILE A 179 -12.14 7.17 13.40
CA ILE A 179 -11.97 8.02 12.22
C ILE A 179 -10.47 8.26 12.02
N VAL A 180 -10.01 8.03 10.80
CA VAL A 180 -8.61 8.17 10.36
C VAL A 180 -8.51 9.32 9.39
N ASP A 181 -7.54 10.21 9.59
CA ASP A 181 -7.26 11.28 8.65
C ASP A 181 -6.16 10.87 7.67
N ILE A 182 -6.45 11.03 6.37
CA ILE A 182 -5.50 10.82 5.29
C ILE A 182 -5.39 12.07 4.42
N GLY A 183 -4.23 12.27 3.79
CA GLY A 183 -4.11 13.12 2.61
C GLY A 183 -4.62 12.37 1.39
N PHE A 184 -5.45 13.01 0.58
CA PHE A 184 -6.08 12.41 -0.58
C PHE A 184 -6.34 13.49 -1.64
N ALA A 185 -5.78 13.30 -2.84
CA ALA A 185 -5.98 14.18 -3.99
C ALA A 185 -5.68 15.68 -3.71
N GLY A 186 -4.67 15.95 -2.87
CA GLY A 186 -4.26 17.30 -2.45
C GLY A 186 -5.06 17.88 -1.28
N HIS A 187 -5.97 17.11 -0.68
CA HIS A 187 -6.88 17.54 0.37
C HIS A 187 -6.83 16.58 1.57
N ALA A 188 -7.32 17.02 2.74
CA ALA A 188 -7.57 16.11 3.85
C ALA A 188 -8.87 15.33 3.60
N LEU A 189 -8.86 14.04 3.91
CA LEU A 189 -10.02 13.15 3.87
C LEU A 189 -10.08 12.39 5.19
N SER A 190 -11.14 12.60 5.95
CA SER A 190 -11.42 11.81 7.16
C SER A 190 -12.21 10.55 6.77
N CYS A 191 -11.74 9.38 7.18
CA CYS A 191 -12.28 8.09 6.78
C CYS A 191 -12.70 7.27 8.00
N LEU A 192 -13.83 6.58 7.92
CA LEU A 192 -14.16 5.53 8.87
C LEU A 192 -13.26 4.31 8.65
N LEU A 193 -12.70 3.74 9.72
CA LEU A 193 -12.00 2.46 9.65
C LEU A 193 -13.02 1.33 9.58
N ASP A 194 -13.10 0.64 8.43
CA ASP A 194 -14.20 -0.27 8.11
C ASP A 194 -13.69 -1.64 7.62
N THR A 195 -13.62 -2.60 8.53
CA THR A 195 -13.26 -3.99 8.21
C THR A 195 -14.34 -4.75 7.42
N GLY A 196 -15.56 -4.21 7.31
CA GLY A 196 -16.67 -4.76 6.53
C GLY A 196 -16.71 -4.27 5.07
N ALA A 197 -15.98 -3.21 4.73
CA ALA A 197 -15.92 -2.66 3.38
C ALA A 197 -15.00 -3.48 2.44
N ALA A 198 -15.50 -3.79 1.24
CA ALA A 198 -14.80 -4.61 0.23
C ALA A 198 -13.77 -3.84 -0.62
N THR A 199 -13.77 -2.51 -0.55
CA THR A 199 -12.93 -1.64 -1.38
C THR A 199 -11.80 -1.05 -0.53
N PRO A 200 -10.56 -0.90 -1.03
CA PRO A 200 -9.46 -0.31 -0.25
C PRO A 200 -9.79 1.08 0.30
N LEU A 201 -10.32 1.96 -0.54
CA LEU A 201 -10.88 3.26 -0.15
C LEU A 201 -12.14 3.53 -0.95
N PHE A 202 -13.20 3.86 -0.24
CA PHE A 202 -14.43 4.42 -0.80
C PHE A 202 -14.53 5.90 -0.42
N VAL A 203 -14.91 6.76 -1.37
CA VAL A 203 -15.08 8.20 -1.15
C VAL A 203 -16.53 8.58 -1.45
N HIS A 204 -17.18 9.26 -0.51
CA HIS A 204 -18.59 9.64 -0.64
C HIS A 204 -18.80 10.65 -1.79
N GLY A 205 -19.96 10.55 -2.44
CA GLY A 205 -20.28 11.32 -3.66
C GLY A 205 -20.31 12.85 -3.45
N ASP A 206 -20.65 13.31 -2.25
CA ASP A 206 -20.60 14.73 -1.87
C ASP A 206 -19.17 15.29 -1.86
N TYR A 207 -18.22 14.55 -1.29
CA TYR A 207 -16.80 14.92 -1.34
C TYR A 207 -16.25 14.84 -2.77
N VAL A 208 -16.62 13.80 -3.52
CA VAL A 208 -16.28 13.66 -4.95
C VAL A 208 -16.76 14.86 -5.75
N ARG A 209 -17.99 15.31 -5.50
CA ARG A 209 -18.58 16.50 -6.14
C ARG A 209 -17.85 17.76 -5.74
N GLN A 210 -17.63 17.98 -4.45
CA GLN A 210 -16.97 19.16 -3.89
C GLN A 210 -15.58 19.38 -4.49
N HIS A 211 -14.80 18.30 -4.61
CA HIS A 211 -13.41 18.34 -5.09
C HIS A 211 -13.26 18.01 -6.58
N LYS A 212 -14.38 17.92 -7.33
CA LYS A 212 -14.43 17.62 -8.77
C LYS A 212 -13.63 16.37 -9.13
N LEU A 213 -13.63 15.38 -8.24
CA LEU A 213 -12.84 14.15 -8.41
C LEU A 213 -13.40 13.24 -9.48
N TRP A 214 -14.67 13.46 -9.86
CA TRP A 214 -15.34 12.61 -10.83
C TRP A 214 -14.63 12.69 -12.20
N ASP A 215 -14.35 13.89 -12.69
CA ASP A 215 -13.72 14.06 -14.00
C ASP A 215 -12.18 14.17 -13.91
N LYS A 216 -11.62 14.24 -12.69
CA LYS A 216 -10.18 14.38 -12.45
C LYS A 216 -9.36 13.13 -12.79
N TYR A 217 -9.93 11.94 -12.61
CA TYR A 217 -9.22 10.67 -12.78
C TYR A 217 -9.89 9.80 -13.86
N PRO A 218 -9.11 9.19 -14.77
CA PRO A 218 -9.65 8.23 -15.73
C PRO A 218 -10.33 7.05 -15.04
N THR A 219 -11.53 6.72 -15.51
CA THR A 219 -12.28 5.54 -15.04
C THR A 219 -11.56 4.25 -15.42
N LEU A 220 -11.24 3.40 -14.45
CA LEU A 220 -10.78 2.04 -14.73
C LEU A 220 -11.94 1.14 -15.14
N HIS A 221 -13.05 1.21 -14.41
CA HIS A 221 -14.33 0.56 -14.70
C HIS A 221 -15.45 1.16 -13.82
N GLU A 222 -16.68 1.08 -14.31
CA GLU A 222 -17.88 1.34 -13.50
C GLU A 222 -18.10 0.19 -12.51
N SER A 223 -18.66 0.50 -11.34
CA SER A 223 -18.91 -0.49 -10.29
C SER A 223 -20.16 -0.12 -9.47
N SER A 224 -20.52 -0.97 -8.51
CA SER A 224 -21.54 -0.63 -7.52
C SER A 224 -21.12 -1.12 -6.14
N VAL A 225 -21.41 -0.31 -5.13
CA VAL A 225 -21.28 -0.71 -3.72
C VAL A 225 -22.66 -1.09 -3.21
N ILE A 226 -22.78 -2.30 -2.67
CA ILE A 226 -24.03 -2.81 -2.10
C ILE A 226 -23.94 -2.70 -0.58
N GLY A 227 -24.84 -1.93 0.03
CA GLY A 227 -24.96 -1.86 1.48
C GLY A 227 -25.58 -3.12 2.08
N VAL A 228 -25.41 -3.31 3.39
CA VAL A 228 -25.96 -4.47 4.13
C VAL A 228 -27.49 -4.57 4.09
N ASN A 229 -28.18 -3.46 3.76
CA ASN A 229 -29.62 -3.42 3.50
C ASN A 229 -30.00 -3.83 2.06
N GLY A 230 -29.04 -4.28 1.26
CA GLY A 230 -29.21 -4.71 -0.13
C GLY A 230 -29.37 -3.59 -1.16
N LYS A 231 -29.29 -2.31 -0.76
CA LYS A 231 -29.38 -1.17 -1.70
C LYS A 231 -28.02 -0.92 -2.35
N SER A 232 -28.02 -0.65 -3.65
CA SER A 232 -26.81 -0.36 -4.42
C SER A 232 -26.61 1.14 -4.63
N LEU A 233 -25.35 1.56 -4.48
CA LEU A 233 -24.85 2.87 -4.84
C LEU A 233 -24.03 2.72 -6.13
N ARG A 234 -24.32 3.56 -7.13
CA ARG A 234 -23.48 3.62 -8.33
C ARG A 234 -22.13 4.22 -7.95
N THR A 235 -21.07 3.60 -8.45
CA THR A 235 -19.71 4.02 -8.18
C THR A 235 -18.86 3.82 -9.43
N ARG A 236 -17.63 4.30 -9.39
CA ARG A 236 -16.61 3.84 -10.32
C ARG A 236 -15.26 3.77 -9.66
N VAL A 237 -14.42 2.92 -10.21
CA VAL A 237 -13.08 2.68 -9.71
C VAL A 237 -12.11 3.48 -10.55
N VAL A 238 -11.24 4.23 -9.88
CA VAL A 238 -10.16 5.00 -10.48
C VAL A 238 -8.83 4.61 -9.84
N GLU A 239 -7.72 4.92 -10.52
CA GLU A 239 -6.39 4.83 -9.91
C GLU A 239 -6.01 6.20 -9.33
N VAL A 240 -5.79 6.28 -8.02
CA VAL A 240 -5.29 7.49 -7.37
C VAL A 240 -3.86 7.27 -6.89
N LYS A 241 -2.98 8.22 -7.18
CA LYS A 241 -1.55 8.17 -6.87
C LYS A 241 -1.13 9.18 -5.80
N ASP A 242 -2.08 9.99 -5.34
CA ASP A 242 -1.90 11.09 -4.40
C ASP A 242 -2.65 10.78 -3.10
N ILE A 243 -2.09 9.85 -2.33
CA ILE A 243 -2.63 9.43 -1.05
C ILE A 243 -1.51 9.40 -0.04
N GLN A 244 -1.74 10.05 1.10
CA GLN A 244 -0.80 10.11 2.21
C GLN A 244 -1.48 9.62 3.49
N ILE A 245 -0.87 8.67 4.19
CA ILE A 245 -1.45 8.08 5.40
C ILE A 245 -0.38 8.13 6.49
N GLY A 246 -0.67 8.83 7.59
CA GLY A 246 0.31 9.03 8.67
C GLY A 246 1.61 9.68 8.19
N GLY A 247 1.57 10.51 7.13
CA GLY A 247 2.76 11.11 6.53
C GLY A 247 3.42 10.27 5.42
N VAL A 248 3.01 9.01 5.22
CA VAL A 248 3.57 8.07 4.23
C VAL A 248 2.83 8.17 2.89
N TRP A 249 3.56 8.26 1.79
CA TRP A 249 2.99 8.22 0.45
C TRP A 249 2.60 6.79 0.03
N VAL A 250 1.32 6.60 -0.33
CA VAL A 250 0.84 5.39 -0.99
C VAL A 250 0.96 5.62 -2.51
N PRO A 251 1.77 4.81 -3.23
CA PRO A 251 2.23 5.13 -4.58
C PRO A 251 1.14 5.10 -5.65
N ARG A 252 0.15 4.21 -5.51
CA ARG A 252 -1.05 4.01 -6.34
C ARG A 252 -2.05 3.17 -5.55
N MET A 253 -3.33 3.51 -5.62
CA MET A 253 -4.39 2.73 -4.99
C MET A 253 -5.65 2.73 -5.85
N ALA A 254 -6.34 1.60 -5.90
CA ALA A 254 -7.69 1.56 -6.45
C ALA A 254 -8.64 2.27 -5.48
N VAL A 255 -9.33 3.30 -5.98
CA VAL A 255 -10.25 4.11 -5.18
C VAL A 255 -11.63 4.06 -5.81
N THR A 256 -12.64 3.77 -4.99
CA THR A 256 -14.03 3.74 -5.41
C THR A 256 -14.67 5.08 -5.12
N LEU A 257 -15.04 5.82 -6.18
CA LEU A 257 -15.72 7.11 -6.06
C LEU A 257 -17.23 6.89 -6.10
N GLY A 258 -17.94 7.39 -5.09
CA GLY A 258 -19.40 7.48 -5.10
C GLY A 258 -19.89 8.44 -6.17
N ASP A 259 -21.03 8.10 -6.79
CA ASP A 259 -21.67 8.96 -7.79
C ASP A 259 -22.01 10.35 -7.19
N PRO A 260 -21.48 11.46 -7.75
CA PRO A 260 -21.70 12.81 -7.24
C PRO A 260 -23.14 13.29 -7.39
N ASP A 261 -23.94 12.65 -8.25
CA ASP A 261 -25.34 12.98 -8.50
C ASP A 261 -26.32 12.08 -7.71
N ASP A 262 -25.88 10.94 -7.17
CA ASP A 262 -26.68 10.10 -6.27
C ASP A 262 -26.71 10.67 -4.84
N ARG A 263 -27.58 11.69 -4.63
CA ARG A 263 -27.78 12.35 -3.33
C ARG A 263 -28.18 11.41 -2.20
N ALA A 264 -28.72 10.23 -2.49
CA ALA A 264 -29.10 9.26 -1.46
C ALA A 264 -27.90 8.47 -0.90
N GLY A 265 -26.75 8.54 -1.56
CA GLY A 265 -25.46 8.02 -1.08
C GLY A 265 -24.55 9.07 -0.44
N HIS A 266 -25.01 10.32 -0.30
CA HIS A 266 -24.26 11.39 0.36
C HIS A 266 -24.27 11.19 1.87
N ALA A 267 -23.15 11.43 2.53
CA ALA A 267 -22.97 11.21 3.96
C ALA A 267 -23.02 12.53 4.73
N LYS A 268 -24.05 13.35 4.48
CA LYS A 268 -24.12 14.75 4.91
C LYS A 268 -23.94 14.99 6.42
N ASP A 269 -24.36 14.02 7.24
CA ASP A 269 -24.27 14.09 8.70
C ASP A 269 -23.15 13.20 9.28
N ALA A 270 -22.38 12.52 8.42
CA ALA A 270 -21.28 11.69 8.84
C ALA A 270 -20.05 12.55 9.17
N PRO A 271 -19.31 12.24 10.25
CA PRO A 271 -18.07 12.95 10.59
C PRO A 271 -16.88 12.49 9.73
N TYR A 272 -17.14 11.82 8.62
CA TYR A 272 -16.16 11.26 7.69
C TYR A 272 -16.72 11.32 6.27
N GLN A 273 -15.81 11.35 5.29
CA GLN A 273 -16.12 11.48 3.87
C GLN A 273 -15.59 10.29 3.04
N GLY A 274 -15.03 9.28 3.71
CA GLY A 274 -14.67 8.01 3.10
C GLY A 274 -14.67 6.83 4.07
N LEU A 275 -14.40 5.64 3.52
CA LEU A 275 -14.24 4.38 4.26
C LEU A 275 -12.90 3.76 3.87
N LEU A 276 -12.06 3.42 4.85
CA LEU A 276 -10.87 2.60 4.66
C LEU A 276 -11.23 1.14 4.86
N GLY A 277 -11.28 0.39 3.76
CA GLY A 277 -11.83 -0.96 3.75
C GLY A 277 -10.82 -2.08 4.04
N SER A 278 -11.34 -3.30 4.16
CA SER A 278 -10.55 -4.47 4.53
C SER A 278 -9.30 -4.72 3.66
N PRO A 279 -9.35 -4.56 2.31
CA PRO A 279 -8.14 -4.70 1.50
C PRO A 279 -7.02 -3.76 1.92
N PHE A 280 -7.35 -2.50 2.23
CA PHE A 280 -6.38 -1.54 2.76
C PHE A 280 -5.84 -1.94 4.12
N LEU A 281 -6.75 -2.28 5.04
CA LEU A 281 -6.42 -2.64 6.42
C LEU A 281 -5.58 -3.92 6.51
N SER A 282 -5.76 -4.86 5.58
CA SER A 282 -5.03 -6.14 5.54
C SER A 282 -3.51 -5.98 5.37
N GLY A 283 -3.07 -4.85 4.84
CA GLY A 283 -1.66 -4.53 4.75
C GLY A 283 -1.02 -4.08 6.07
N PHE A 284 -1.76 -4.13 7.18
CA PHE A 284 -1.30 -3.80 8.52
C PHE A 284 -1.75 -4.83 9.55
N VAL A 285 -0.99 -4.92 10.65
CA VAL A 285 -1.51 -5.32 11.95
C VAL A 285 -2.01 -4.07 12.64
N LEU A 286 -3.29 -4.07 13.03
CA LEU A 286 -3.90 -2.95 13.77
C LEU A 286 -3.82 -3.23 15.26
N ALA A 287 -3.49 -2.24 16.08
CA ALA A 287 -3.49 -2.34 17.53
C ALA A 287 -4.32 -1.22 18.16
N VAL A 288 -5.26 -1.59 19.02
CA VAL A 288 -5.99 -0.67 19.90
C VAL A 288 -5.40 -0.81 21.28
N THR A 289 -4.77 0.25 21.79
CA THR A 289 -4.15 0.27 23.12
C THR A 289 -5.17 0.46 24.25
N PRO A 290 -4.82 0.16 25.52
CA PRO A 290 -5.70 0.46 26.67
C PRO A 290 -6.12 1.93 26.77
N GLU A 291 -5.25 2.84 26.33
CA GLU A 291 -5.48 4.29 26.30
C GLU A 291 -6.32 4.74 25.09
N ARG A 292 -6.86 3.79 24.31
CA ARG A 292 -7.63 4.05 23.08
C ARG A 292 -6.84 4.85 22.03
N THR A 293 -5.58 4.48 21.84
CA THR A 293 -4.78 4.92 20.70
C THR A 293 -4.75 3.80 19.65
N MET A 294 -4.96 4.17 18.38
CA MET A 294 -4.80 3.26 17.23
C MET A 294 -3.35 3.30 16.75
N LEU A 295 -2.70 2.15 16.78
CA LEU A 295 -1.36 1.95 16.23
C LEU A 295 -1.44 0.96 15.07
N VAL A 296 -0.52 1.08 14.12
CA VAL A 296 -0.42 0.20 12.96
C VAL A 296 1.01 -0.29 12.80
N LYS A 297 1.16 -1.50 12.26
CA LYS A 297 2.44 -2.08 11.85
C LYS A 297 2.26 -2.70 10.48
N SER A 298 3.01 -2.27 9.47
CA SER A 298 2.92 -2.87 8.12
C SER A 298 3.15 -4.39 8.16
N SER A 299 2.28 -5.13 7.48
CA SER A 299 2.45 -6.56 7.21
C SER A 299 3.28 -6.83 5.94
N GLY A 300 3.67 -5.78 5.20
CA GLY A 300 4.42 -5.87 3.95
C GLY A 300 3.55 -6.03 2.70
N GLN A 301 2.23 -6.09 2.82
CA GLN A 301 1.29 -6.36 1.72
C GLN A 301 0.75 -5.10 1.00
N MET A 302 1.36 -3.92 1.21
CA MET A 302 0.91 -2.67 0.58
C MET A 302 0.91 -2.70 -0.97
N ALA A 303 1.67 -3.60 -1.59
CA ALA A 303 1.68 -3.76 -3.05
C ALA A 303 0.33 -4.23 -3.62
N ALA A 304 -0.46 -4.99 -2.84
CA ALA A 304 -1.77 -5.49 -3.24
C ALA A 304 -2.87 -4.40 -3.30
N LEU A 305 -2.56 -3.17 -2.88
CA LEU A 305 -3.48 -2.03 -2.93
C LEU A 305 -3.53 -1.35 -4.30
N ALA A 306 -2.50 -1.56 -5.12
CA ALA A 306 -2.50 -1.08 -6.49
C ALA A 306 -3.51 -1.90 -7.32
N PRO A 307 -4.28 -1.27 -8.23
CA PRO A 307 -5.06 -2.03 -9.17
C PRO A 307 -4.13 -2.97 -9.98
N PRO A 308 -4.62 -4.15 -10.42
CA PRO A 308 -3.85 -4.98 -11.34
C PRO A 308 -3.41 -4.14 -12.53
N GLU A 309 -2.13 -4.24 -12.93
CA GLU A 309 -1.66 -3.45 -14.07
C GLU A 309 -2.45 -3.85 -15.32
N LYS A 310 -3.21 -2.90 -15.87
CA LYS A 310 -3.73 -3.07 -17.23
C LYS A 310 -2.52 -3.10 -18.19
N PRO A 311 -2.50 -4.00 -19.19
CA PRO A 311 -1.56 -3.90 -20.30
C PRO A 311 -1.58 -2.48 -20.87
N VAL A 312 -0.43 -1.97 -21.32
CA VAL A 312 -0.41 -0.70 -22.07
C VAL A 312 -1.37 -0.86 -23.24
N GLU A 313 -2.36 0.03 -23.37
CA GLU A 313 -3.19 0.05 -24.57
C GLU A 313 -2.27 0.27 -25.77
N SER A 314 -2.27 -0.67 -26.71
CA SER A 314 -1.34 -0.71 -27.84
C SER A 314 -1.37 0.56 -28.70
N GLY A 315 -2.44 1.35 -28.64
CA GLY A 315 -2.57 2.62 -29.35
C GLY A 315 -1.61 3.73 -28.90
N HIS A 316 -1.01 3.63 -27.71
CA HIS A 316 -0.06 4.63 -27.19
C HIS A 316 1.41 4.27 -27.42
N ILE A 317 1.70 3.06 -27.90
CA ILE A 317 3.07 2.63 -28.22
C ILE A 317 3.32 2.95 -29.69
N PRO A 318 4.35 3.76 -30.03
CA PRO A 318 4.65 4.07 -31.41
C PRO A 318 5.10 2.81 -32.18
N ALA A 319 4.85 2.80 -33.48
CA ALA A 319 5.36 1.74 -34.35
C ALA A 319 6.90 1.69 -34.30
N SER A 320 7.44 0.49 -34.14
CA SER A 320 8.88 0.26 -34.19
C SER A 320 9.39 0.38 -35.62
N THR A 321 10.48 1.12 -35.83
CA THR A 321 11.16 1.21 -37.13
C THR A 321 12.63 0.84 -37.00
N VAL A 322 13.33 0.65 -38.13
CA VAL A 322 14.77 0.34 -38.15
C VAL A 322 15.60 1.46 -37.49
N GLU A 323 15.23 2.72 -37.74
CA GLU A 323 15.91 3.90 -37.18
C GLU A 323 15.49 4.17 -35.72
N LYS A 324 14.24 3.82 -35.38
CA LYS A 324 13.66 4.02 -34.06
C LYS A 324 13.03 2.74 -33.50
N PRO A 325 13.83 1.72 -33.14
CA PRO A 325 13.29 0.52 -32.52
C PRO A 325 12.60 0.86 -31.19
N VAL A 326 11.46 0.23 -30.93
CA VAL A 326 10.66 0.47 -29.72
C VAL A 326 10.61 -0.80 -28.88
N ILE A 327 11.07 -0.69 -27.63
CA ILE A 327 11.06 -1.78 -26.66
C ILE A 327 10.04 -1.46 -25.56
N PRO A 328 8.91 -2.16 -25.48
CA PRO A 328 7.96 -1.99 -24.38
C PRO A 328 8.55 -2.55 -23.07
N PHE A 329 8.18 -1.94 -21.95
CA PHE A 329 8.51 -2.43 -20.62
C PHE A 329 7.27 -2.44 -19.71
N GLN A 330 7.39 -3.12 -18.58
CA GLN A 330 6.36 -3.18 -17.55
C GLN A 330 6.91 -2.65 -16.24
N LEU A 331 6.02 -2.19 -15.35
CA LEU A 331 6.39 -1.90 -13.97
C LEU A 331 5.89 -3.08 -13.12
N GLY A 332 6.80 -3.85 -12.54
CA GLY A 332 6.43 -4.96 -11.66
C GLY A 332 5.66 -4.48 -10.43
N GLU A 333 4.97 -5.41 -9.75
CA GLU A 333 4.31 -5.14 -8.46
C GLU A 333 5.29 -4.64 -7.40
N ASP A 334 6.55 -5.08 -7.50
CA ASP A 334 7.68 -4.62 -6.68
C ASP A 334 8.31 -3.30 -7.15
N ARG A 335 7.70 -2.66 -8.16
CA ARG A 335 8.10 -1.40 -8.80
C ARG A 335 9.42 -1.45 -9.57
N ARG A 336 9.94 -2.62 -9.91
CA ARG A 336 11.07 -2.72 -10.84
C ARG A 336 10.59 -2.64 -12.27
N LEU A 337 11.38 -1.99 -13.13
CA LEU A 337 11.09 -1.96 -14.57
C LEU A 337 11.52 -3.29 -15.18
N ILE A 338 10.59 -3.94 -15.87
CA ILE A 338 10.76 -5.27 -16.44
C ILE A 338 10.75 -5.14 -17.96
N PHE A 339 11.88 -5.47 -18.56
CA PHE A 339 12.04 -5.69 -20.00
C PHE A 339 11.85 -7.16 -20.27
N ARG A 340 10.84 -7.48 -21.10
CA ARG A 340 10.62 -8.86 -21.57
C ARG A 340 11.44 -9.06 -22.84
N GLY A 341 12.11 -10.20 -22.92
CA GLY A 341 12.85 -10.59 -24.12
C GLY A 341 12.89 -12.09 -24.28
N GLN A 342 13.72 -12.56 -25.20
CA GLN A 342 13.93 -13.97 -25.49
C GLN A 342 15.36 -14.26 -25.94
N VAL A 343 15.82 -15.49 -25.69
CA VAL A 343 17.06 -16.06 -26.23
C VAL A 343 16.69 -17.35 -26.97
N GLY A 344 16.64 -17.29 -28.31
CA GLY A 344 15.91 -18.29 -29.08
C GLY A 344 14.45 -18.34 -28.62
N ASP A 345 13.94 -19.53 -28.31
CA ASP A 345 12.56 -19.71 -27.83
C ASP A 345 12.41 -19.54 -26.31
N LYS A 346 13.49 -19.24 -25.58
CA LYS A 346 13.47 -19.14 -24.12
C LYS A 346 13.07 -17.72 -23.69
N PRO A 347 11.97 -17.53 -22.95
CA PRO A 347 11.58 -16.23 -22.46
C PRO A 347 12.55 -15.72 -21.38
N VAL A 348 12.77 -14.41 -21.37
CA VAL A 348 13.66 -13.70 -20.47
C VAL A 348 12.91 -12.55 -19.81
N LEU A 349 13.06 -12.45 -18.48
CA LEU A 349 12.72 -11.24 -17.72
C LEU A 349 14.02 -10.57 -17.29
N ALA A 350 14.23 -9.34 -17.75
CA ALA A 350 15.37 -8.52 -17.39
C ALA A 350 14.90 -7.27 -16.64
N PHE A 351 15.57 -6.94 -15.54
CA PHE A 351 15.17 -5.86 -14.65
C PHE A 351 16.11 -4.67 -14.79
N LEU A 352 15.60 -3.48 -15.11
CA LEU A 352 16.45 -2.29 -15.20
C LEU A 352 16.82 -1.80 -13.80
N LYS A 353 18.12 -1.71 -13.55
CA LYS A 353 18.76 -1.24 -12.32
C LYS A 353 19.84 -0.22 -12.66
N THR A 354 19.48 1.05 -12.73
CA THR A 354 20.45 2.11 -13.08
C THR A 354 21.46 2.41 -11.97
N GLY A 355 21.22 1.92 -10.76
CA GLY A 355 22.17 2.00 -9.63
C GLY A 355 23.33 0.99 -9.69
N GLN A 356 23.47 0.23 -10.79
CA GLN A 356 24.71 -0.47 -11.12
C GLN A 356 25.19 0.04 -12.49
N GLY A 357 26.50 0.22 -12.65
CA GLY A 357 27.03 0.72 -13.93
C GLY A 357 26.98 -0.30 -15.06
N VAL A 358 26.96 -1.59 -14.73
CA VAL A 358 27.08 -2.70 -15.68
C VAL A 358 25.94 -3.70 -15.52
N SER A 359 25.56 -4.31 -16.64
CA SER A 359 24.54 -5.36 -16.67
C SER A 359 25.11 -6.66 -16.12
N THR A 360 24.29 -7.44 -15.42
CA THR A 360 24.72 -8.66 -14.74
C THR A 360 23.73 -9.82 -14.92
N VAL A 361 24.23 -11.05 -14.76
CA VAL A 361 23.44 -12.29 -14.77
C VAL A 361 24.09 -13.34 -13.87
N GLY A 362 23.29 -14.16 -13.18
CA GLY A 362 23.81 -15.31 -12.44
C GLY A 362 24.29 -16.43 -13.37
N GLU A 363 25.32 -17.17 -12.98
CA GLU A 363 25.89 -18.25 -13.81
C GLU A 363 24.90 -19.39 -14.12
N ASP A 364 24.05 -19.78 -13.15
CA ASP A 364 23.01 -20.78 -13.37
C ASP A 364 21.96 -20.26 -14.37
N THR A 365 21.57 -18.99 -14.22
CA THR A 365 20.62 -18.32 -15.11
C THR A 365 21.18 -18.23 -16.53
N ALA A 366 22.45 -17.82 -16.68
CA ALA A 366 23.11 -17.73 -17.98
C ALA A 366 23.20 -19.10 -18.66
N SER A 367 23.54 -20.14 -17.91
CA SER A 367 23.60 -21.53 -18.39
C SER A 367 22.23 -22.03 -18.82
N ALA A 368 21.18 -21.78 -18.02
CA ALA A 368 19.81 -22.15 -18.34
C ALA A 368 19.30 -21.48 -19.63
N LEU A 369 19.71 -20.23 -19.87
CA LEU A 369 19.39 -19.49 -21.09
C LEU A 369 20.27 -19.87 -22.28
N GLY A 370 21.41 -20.54 -22.05
CA GLY A 370 22.37 -20.90 -23.11
C GLY A 370 23.23 -19.73 -23.58
N LEU A 371 23.48 -18.75 -22.70
CA LEU A 371 24.34 -17.61 -23.02
C LEU A 371 25.80 -18.04 -23.12
N LYS A 372 26.50 -17.61 -24.16
CA LYS A 372 27.92 -17.92 -24.37
C LYS A 372 28.79 -17.04 -23.47
N LYS A 373 29.83 -17.62 -22.86
CA LYS A 373 30.88 -16.83 -22.18
C LYS A 373 31.66 -16.03 -23.23
N VAL A 374 31.92 -14.76 -22.92
CA VAL A 374 32.72 -13.82 -23.71
C VAL A 374 33.70 -13.08 -22.78
N ALA A 375 34.62 -12.30 -23.34
CA ALA A 375 35.50 -11.48 -22.52
C ALA A 375 34.68 -10.57 -21.58
N GLY A 376 34.93 -10.68 -20.28
CA GLY A 376 34.24 -9.87 -19.26
C GLY A 376 32.88 -10.40 -18.77
N GLY A 377 32.35 -11.50 -19.30
CA GLY A 377 31.08 -12.07 -18.81
C GLY A 377 30.39 -13.02 -19.80
N TYR A 378 29.11 -12.78 -20.03
CA TYR A 378 28.25 -13.53 -20.94
C TYR A 378 27.72 -12.63 -22.06
N ASP A 379 27.55 -13.18 -23.25
CA ASP A 379 27.02 -12.46 -24.41
C ASP A 379 25.54 -12.13 -24.18
N GLY A 380 25.24 -10.88 -23.84
CA GLY A 380 23.89 -10.36 -23.70
C GLY A 380 23.31 -9.84 -25.00
N SER A 381 24.13 -9.68 -26.05
CA SER A 381 23.70 -9.09 -27.32
C SER A 381 22.72 -9.98 -28.10
N VAL A 382 22.68 -11.27 -27.76
CA VAL A 382 21.74 -12.25 -28.32
C VAL A 382 20.32 -12.09 -27.80
N ILE A 383 20.11 -11.37 -26.69
CA ILE A 383 18.79 -11.18 -26.10
C ILE A 383 17.97 -10.26 -27.01
N ASP A 384 16.86 -10.78 -27.48
CA ASP A 384 15.90 -10.07 -28.31
C ASP A 384 14.79 -9.47 -27.42
N PHE A 385 14.76 -8.15 -27.33
CA PHE A 385 13.72 -7.40 -26.64
C PHE A 385 12.71 -6.88 -27.67
N ALA A 386 11.63 -7.63 -27.89
CA ALA A 386 10.55 -7.27 -28.81
C ALA A 386 11.02 -6.93 -30.25
N GLY A 387 11.86 -7.79 -30.82
CA GLY A 387 12.46 -7.62 -32.15
C GLY A 387 13.74 -6.77 -32.15
N THR A 388 14.23 -6.36 -30.98
CA THR A 388 15.35 -5.42 -30.84
C THR A 388 16.46 -6.01 -29.97
N LYS A 389 17.64 -6.19 -30.57
CA LYS A 389 18.87 -6.62 -29.87
C LYS A 389 19.71 -5.43 -29.43
N ARG A 390 20.61 -5.64 -28.47
CA ARG A 390 21.61 -4.64 -28.03
C ARG A 390 23.02 -5.09 -28.43
N PRO A 391 23.53 -4.66 -29.61
CA PRO A 391 24.88 -5.00 -30.02
C PRO A 391 25.90 -4.64 -28.94
N GLY A 392 26.83 -5.56 -28.65
CA GLY A 392 27.90 -5.34 -27.67
C GLY A 392 27.49 -5.39 -26.20
N LEU A 393 26.22 -5.71 -25.88
CA LEU A 393 25.81 -5.90 -24.48
C LEU A 393 26.51 -7.12 -23.88
N VAL A 394 27.27 -6.91 -22.80
CA VAL A 394 27.94 -7.97 -22.03
C VAL A 394 27.34 -8.00 -20.62
N LEU A 395 26.89 -9.17 -20.19
CA LEU A 395 26.37 -9.39 -18.84
C LEU A 395 27.49 -9.93 -17.95
N LYS A 396 27.95 -9.15 -16.98
CA LYS A 396 28.93 -9.63 -16.00
C LYS A 396 28.32 -10.70 -15.09
N ALA A 397 29.16 -11.60 -14.59
CA ALA A 397 28.72 -12.59 -13.61
C ALA A 397 28.24 -11.89 -12.31
N ALA A 398 27.01 -12.18 -11.89
CA ALA A 398 26.48 -11.74 -10.62
C ALA A 398 27.03 -12.59 -9.46
N LYS A 399 27.08 -12.01 -8.26
CA LYS A 399 27.51 -12.74 -7.03
C LYS A 399 26.63 -13.96 -6.73
N VAL A 400 25.35 -13.89 -7.05
CA VAL A 400 24.37 -14.96 -6.78
C VAL A 400 24.17 -15.77 -8.07
N PRO A 401 24.47 -17.08 -8.09
CA PRO A 401 24.39 -17.91 -9.29
C PRO A 401 23.01 -17.95 -9.95
N LYS A 402 21.94 -17.88 -9.16
CA LYS A 402 20.54 -17.85 -9.64
C LYS A 402 19.99 -16.43 -9.86
N ALA A 403 20.83 -15.40 -9.82
CA ALA A 403 20.37 -14.03 -10.06
C ALA A 403 19.76 -13.91 -11.47
N ALA A 404 18.60 -13.26 -11.54
CA ALA A 404 18.00 -12.86 -12.82
C ALA A 404 18.89 -11.84 -13.53
N ILE A 405 18.58 -11.56 -14.80
CA ILE A 405 19.29 -10.53 -15.56
C ILE A 405 18.94 -9.15 -14.98
N MET A 406 19.97 -8.42 -14.57
CA MET A 406 19.86 -7.02 -14.14
C MET A 406 20.52 -6.14 -15.20
N LEU A 407 19.75 -5.29 -15.87
CA LEU A 407 20.24 -4.35 -16.86
C LEU A 407 20.79 -3.12 -16.14
N GLY A 408 22.08 -2.83 -16.30
CA GLY A 408 22.76 -1.70 -15.67
C GLY A 408 22.59 -0.39 -16.43
N ALA A 409 23.30 0.65 -15.99
CA ALA A 409 23.36 1.92 -16.69
C ALA A 409 23.98 1.79 -18.09
N ASP A 410 24.84 0.79 -18.33
CA ASP A 410 25.37 0.40 -19.64
C ASP A 410 24.26 0.05 -20.64
N PHE A 411 23.21 -0.65 -20.19
CA PHE A 411 22.07 -0.98 -21.04
C PHE A 411 21.39 0.26 -21.60
N LEU A 412 21.36 1.37 -20.86
CA LEU A 412 20.77 2.62 -21.34
C LEU A 412 21.73 3.47 -22.19
N THR A 413 23.03 3.20 -22.12
CA THR A 413 24.06 4.11 -22.67
C THR A 413 24.94 3.52 -23.74
N SER A 414 24.75 2.24 -24.03
CA SER A 414 25.29 1.62 -25.23
C SER A 414 24.74 2.23 -26.53
N MET A 415 23.62 2.97 -26.46
CA MET A 415 23.02 3.66 -27.61
C MET A 415 22.06 4.75 -27.13
N PRO A 416 21.91 5.89 -27.84
CA PRO A 416 20.93 6.90 -27.48
C PRO A 416 19.52 6.31 -27.37
N CYS A 417 18.78 6.75 -26.36
CA CYS A 417 17.43 6.24 -26.09
C CYS A 417 16.55 7.26 -25.38
N ALA A 418 15.24 7.09 -25.50
CA ALA A 418 14.23 7.81 -24.76
C ALA A 418 13.33 6.82 -24.01
N LEU A 419 13.15 7.00 -22.70
CA LEU A 419 12.22 6.24 -21.88
C LEU A 419 10.99 7.10 -21.64
N ASN A 420 9.84 6.62 -22.12
CA ASN A 420 8.54 7.16 -21.80
C ASN A 420 7.96 6.34 -20.65
N PHE A 421 7.94 6.91 -19.44
CA PHE A 421 7.48 6.20 -18.24
C PHE A 421 5.96 6.15 -18.14
N GLU A 422 5.27 7.11 -18.74
CA GLU A 422 3.81 7.18 -18.74
C GLU A 422 3.20 6.07 -19.60
N HIS A 423 3.71 5.92 -20.82
CA HIS A 423 3.26 4.94 -21.81
C HIS A 423 4.12 3.66 -21.84
N ARG A 424 5.13 3.57 -20.97
CA ARG A 424 5.92 2.36 -20.67
C ARG A 424 6.63 1.75 -21.89
N TYR A 425 7.35 2.57 -22.63
CA TYR A 425 8.21 2.10 -23.71
C TYR A 425 9.54 2.86 -23.73
N MET A 426 10.55 2.20 -24.30
CA MET A 426 11.84 2.78 -24.61
C MET A 426 12.01 2.85 -26.11
N THR A 427 12.28 4.04 -26.64
CA THR A 427 12.68 4.24 -28.04
C THR A 427 14.20 4.29 -28.10
N LEU A 428 14.75 3.55 -29.03
CA LEU A 428 16.16 3.59 -29.38
C LEU A 428 16.37 4.48 -30.60
N PHE A 429 17.54 5.09 -30.74
CA PHE A 429 17.85 5.92 -31.92
C PHE A 429 19.10 5.40 -32.60
N VAL A 430 18.90 4.77 -33.77
CA VAL A 430 19.97 4.20 -34.60
C VAL A 430 20.36 5.21 -35.66
N GLY A 431 21.52 5.86 -35.50
CA GLY A 431 21.99 6.89 -36.43
C GLY A 431 21.20 8.21 -36.39
N ALA A 432 20.17 8.31 -35.53
CA ALA A 432 19.36 9.50 -35.31
C ALA A 432 19.67 10.14 -33.95
N THR A 433 19.41 11.44 -33.85
CA THR A 433 19.49 12.18 -32.58
C THR A 433 18.12 12.21 -31.90
N PRO A 434 18.03 11.88 -30.60
CA PRO A 434 16.80 12.07 -29.84
C PRO A 434 16.36 13.53 -29.83
N ASP A 435 15.06 13.78 -29.95
CA ASP A 435 14.50 15.12 -29.73
C ASP A 435 14.47 15.45 -28.24
N THR A 436 15.19 16.51 -27.86
CA THR A 436 15.26 17.02 -26.49
C THR A 436 14.47 18.31 -26.30
N THR A 437 13.63 18.68 -27.26
CA THR A 437 12.78 19.88 -27.15
C THR A 437 11.87 19.77 -25.92
N GLY A 438 11.96 20.79 -25.05
CA GLY A 438 11.22 20.83 -23.78
C GLY A 438 11.77 19.93 -22.67
N TYR A 439 12.91 19.27 -22.88
CA TYR A 439 13.65 18.58 -21.82
C TYR A 439 14.72 19.49 -21.23
N GLU A 440 14.98 19.31 -19.94
CA GLU A 440 16.07 19.97 -19.25
C GLU A 440 17.28 19.05 -19.18
N LYS A 441 18.44 19.57 -19.58
CA LYS A 441 19.70 18.83 -19.43
C LYS A 441 20.06 18.77 -17.95
N THR A 442 20.19 17.56 -17.42
CA THR A 442 20.55 17.37 -16.02
C THR A 442 22.08 17.32 -15.84
N ALA A 443 22.54 17.72 -14.67
CA ALA A 443 23.95 17.56 -14.27
C ALA A 443 24.27 16.12 -13.80
N MET A 444 23.55 15.11 -14.31
CA MET A 444 23.84 13.72 -13.98
C MET A 444 25.18 13.29 -14.54
N THR A 445 25.91 12.54 -13.74
CA THR A 445 27.24 12.02 -14.07
C THR A 445 27.29 10.51 -13.84
N ARG A 446 28.41 9.91 -14.21
CA ARG A 446 28.73 8.52 -13.86
C ARG A 446 29.88 8.50 -12.87
N ASP A 447 29.76 7.68 -11.84
CA ASP A 447 30.88 7.44 -10.95
C ASP A 447 31.89 6.44 -11.57
N ALA A 448 32.97 6.15 -10.85
CA ALA A 448 34.02 5.24 -11.30
C ALA A 448 33.54 3.80 -11.58
N SER A 449 32.40 3.40 -10.99
CA SER A 449 31.76 2.10 -11.22
C SER A 449 30.75 2.13 -12.38
N GLY A 450 30.52 3.31 -12.97
CA GLY A 450 29.59 3.56 -14.07
C GLY A 450 28.15 3.82 -13.62
N ARG A 451 27.87 3.90 -12.31
CA ARG A 451 26.52 4.19 -11.80
C ARG A 451 26.11 5.60 -12.16
N LEU A 452 24.84 5.80 -12.52
CA LEU A 452 24.28 7.13 -12.71
C LEU A 452 24.10 7.82 -11.35
N THR A 453 24.62 9.04 -11.24
CA THR A 453 24.53 9.86 -10.02
C THR A 453 24.01 11.24 -10.36
N VAL A 454 23.22 11.81 -9.46
CA VAL A 454 22.55 13.09 -9.65
C VAL A 454 22.81 14.04 -8.48
N PRO A 455 23.38 15.23 -8.74
CA PRO A 455 23.41 16.30 -7.74
C PRO A 455 21.99 16.66 -7.31
N SER A 456 21.74 16.62 -6.02
CA SER A 456 20.41 16.80 -5.44
C SER A 456 20.46 17.69 -4.20
N ARG A 457 19.32 18.30 -3.85
CA ARG A 457 19.13 19.00 -2.58
C ARG A 457 17.96 18.38 -1.82
N VAL A 458 18.21 17.80 -0.66
CA VAL A 458 17.20 17.15 0.20
C VAL A 458 17.03 17.98 1.46
N ALA A 459 15.83 18.51 1.69
CA ALA A 459 15.54 19.44 2.80
C ALA A 459 16.58 20.56 2.93
N GLY A 460 16.97 21.14 1.79
CA GLY A 460 17.98 22.21 1.73
C GLY A 460 19.44 21.76 1.83
N LYS A 461 19.73 20.47 2.01
CA LYS A 461 21.11 19.93 2.08
C LYS A 461 21.54 19.36 0.74
N ASN A 462 22.69 19.82 0.24
CA ASN A 462 23.26 19.34 -1.02
C ASN A 462 23.90 17.96 -0.82
N MET A 463 23.64 17.03 -1.74
CA MET A 463 24.27 15.72 -1.79
C MET A 463 24.21 15.14 -3.20
N SER A 464 25.13 14.23 -3.53
CA SER A 464 25.02 13.38 -4.72
C SER A 464 24.16 12.15 -4.37
N LEU A 465 23.16 11.84 -5.18
CA LEU A 465 22.33 10.65 -5.01
C LEU A 465 22.51 9.70 -6.19
N ILE A 466 22.58 8.40 -5.94
CA ILE A 466 22.60 7.37 -6.98
C ILE A 466 21.21 7.30 -7.61
N TYR A 467 21.12 7.41 -8.93
CA TYR A 467 19.87 7.32 -9.68
C TYR A 467 19.55 5.85 -9.95
N ASP A 468 18.65 5.23 -9.19
CA ASP A 468 18.42 3.79 -9.21
C ASP A 468 16.95 3.39 -9.40
N THR A 469 16.62 2.93 -10.61
CA THR A 469 15.29 2.40 -10.97
C THR A 469 14.85 1.17 -10.18
N SER A 470 15.74 0.52 -9.44
CA SER A 470 15.41 -0.63 -8.60
C SER A 470 15.06 -0.28 -7.14
N VAL A 471 15.27 0.97 -6.73
CA VAL A 471 14.88 1.46 -5.40
C VAL A 471 13.42 1.92 -5.45
N ALA A 472 12.54 1.27 -4.69
CA ALA A 472 11.09 1.43 -4.84
C ALA A 472 10.53 2.78 -4.32
N TYR A 473 11.19 3.38 -3.33
CA TYR A 473 10.75 4.62 -2.66
C TYR A 473 11.52 5.84 -3.20
N GLY A 474 11.02 7.06 -2.95
CA GLY A 474 11.54 8.30 -3.57
C GLY A 474 13.02 8.57 -3.32
N ALA A 475 13.39 9.40 -2.35
CA ALA A 475 14.78 9.43 -1.88
C ALA A 475 14.98 8.33 -0.83
N TYR A 476 16.11 7.62 -0.86
CA TYR A 476 16.51 6.68 0.18
C TYR A 476 17.82 7.16 0.81
N LEU A 477 17.79 7.43 2.11
CA LEU A 477 18.91 7.98 2.85
C LEU A 477 19.42 6.93 3.84
N PRO A 478 20.65 6.40 3.66
CA PRO A 478 21.24 5.41 4.55
C PRO A 478 21.63 6.03 5.91
N ALA A 479 21.93 5.18 6.88
CA ALA A 479 22.13 5.56 8.28
C ALA A 479 23.16 6.68 8.45
N GLN A 480 24.28 6.60 7.74
CA GLN A 480 25.35 7.59 7.78
C GLN A 480 24.89 8.98 7.29
N THR A 481 24.06 9.05 6.25
CA THR A 481 23.55 10.32 5.71
C THR A 481 22.53 10.92 6.67
N VAL A 482 21.63 10.09 7.18
CA VAL A 482 20.60 10.51 8.14
C VAL A 482 21.24 11.08 9.39
N LYS A 483 22.29 10.43 9.89
CA LYS A 483 23.10 10.90 11.03
C LYS A 483 23.83 12.21 10.71
N ALA A 484 24.53 12.29 9.58
CA ALA A 484 25.35 13.45 9.20
C ALA A 484 24.53 14.73 9.04
N HIS A 485 23.26 14.62 8.62
CA HIS A 485 22.39 15.77 8.39
C HIS A 485 21.27 15.95 9.42
N ALA A 486 21.28 15.14 10.50
CA ALA A 486 20.26 15.15 11.55
C ALA A 486 18.81 15.01 11.02
N PHE A 487 18.62 14.22 9.96
CA PHE A 487 17.31 14.08 9.34
C PHE A 487 16.31 13.26 10.16
N TRP A 488 16.81 12.40 11.06
CA TRP A 488 15.98 11.48 11.81
C TRP A 488 14.86 12.17 12.58
N ASP A 489 15.18 13.27 13.26
CA ASP A 489 14.24 14.02 14.09
C ASP A 489 13.55 15.18 13.35
N ALA A 490 14.01 15.52 12.15
CA ALA A 490 13.44 16.57 11.31
C ALA A 490 12.15 16.16 10.59
N ALA A 491 11.87 14.86 10.49
CA ALA A 491 10.67 14.34 9.85
C ALA A 491 9.54 14.06 10.85
N VAL A 492 8.30 14.40 10.47
CA VAL A 492 7.08 14.09 11.26
C VAL A 492 6.95 12.58 11.40
N LYS A 493 7.16 12.05 12.62
CA LYS A 493 7.28 10.62 12.96
C LYS A 493 6.34 9.69 12.17
N PRO A 494 6.85 8.92 11.21
CA PRO A 494 6.08 7.90 10.51
C PRO A 494 6.79 6.54 10.53
N GLU A 495 6.06 5.51 10.96
CA GLU A 495 6.32 4.06 10.84
C GLU A 495 7.79 3.57 10.80
N GLU A 496 8.20 2.83 11.83
CA GLU A 496 9.45 2.05 11.81
C GLU A 496 9.25 0.75 11.00
N ARG A 497 9.98 0.58 9.89
CA ARG A 497 10.07 -0.71 9.20
C ARG A 497 11.50 -1.22 9.12
N SER A 498 11.64 -2.53 9.00
CA SER A 498 12.90 -3.16 8.62
C SER A 498 13.15 -2.97 7.13
N VAL A 499 14.25 -2.33 6.77
CA VAL A 499 14.76 -2.19 5.40
C VAL A 499 16.13 -2.82 5.29
N ARG A 500 16.52 -3.21 4.07
CA ARG A 500 17.90 -3.61 3.80
C ARG A 500 18.77 -2.34 3.75
N ASN A 501 19.86 -2.33 4.49
CA ASN A 501 20.88 -1.28 4.51
C ASN A 501 22.25 -1.97 4.37
N GLY A 502 22.76 -1.99 3.14
CA GLY A 502 23.84 -2.87 2.70
C GLY A 502 23.44 -4.35 2.81
N ASP A 503 24.28 -5.14 3.47
CA ASP A 503 24.01 -6.56 3.75
C ASP A 503 23.19 -6.80 5.03
N ALA A 504 22.87 -5.73 5.79
CA ALA A 504 22.15 -5.81 7.05
C ALA A 504 20.67 -5.40 6.92
N VAL A 505 19.89 -5.74 7.93
CA VAL A 505 18.52 -5.22 8.13
C VAL A 505 18.56 -4.13 9.18
N ALA A 506 18.04 -2.96 8.86
CA ALA A 506 17.99 -1.79 9.73
C ALA A 506 16.56 -1.28 9.88
N LYS A 507 16.28 -0.57 10.98
CA LYS A 507 15.05 0.20 11.10
C LYS A 507 15.11 1.40 10.14
N ALA A 508 13.97 1.80 9.59
CA ALA A 508 13.83 3.01 8.79
C ALA A 508 12.47 3.66 8.99
N ARG A 509 12.44 4.98 8.80
CA ARG A 509 11.24 5.83 8.77
C ARG A 509 10.88 6.18 7.33
N PHE A 510 9.59 6.15 7.02
CA PHE A 510 9.05 6.49 5.69
C PHE A 510 8.23 7.76 5.78
N GLY A 511 8.68 8.89 5.23
CA GLY A 511 7.96 10.14 5.41
C GLY A 511 8.27 11.19 4.37
N GLY A 512 7.83 12.41 4.66
CA GLY A 512 8.19 13.60 3.89
C GLY A 512 9.40 14.30 4.50
N LEU A 513 10.52 14.33 3.79
CA LEU A 513 11.45 15.46 3.89
C LEU A 513 11.08 16.40 2.73
N SER A 514 10.97 17.69 3.01
CA SER A 514 10.61 18.68 2.01
C SER A 514 11.67 19.78 1.94
N PRO A 515 12.08 20.19 0.73
CA PRO A 515 11.85 19.60 -0.61
C PRO A 515 12.89 18.53 -0.99
N LEU A 516 12.66 17.78 -2.08
CA LEU A 516 13.72 17.15 -2.90
C LEU A 516 13.86 17.94 -4.20
N GLU A 517 15.08 18.31 -4.54
CA GLU A 517 15.37 19.02 -5.79
C GLU A 517 16.43 18.28 -6.60
N ILE A 518 16.19 18.21 -7.92
CA ILE A 518 17.05 17.59 -8.92
C ILE A 518 17.18 18.57 -10.10
N GLY A 519 18.33 19.22 -10.24
CA GLY A 519 18.49 20.31 -11.21
C GLY A 519 17.49 21.43 -10.95
N VAL A 520 16.68 21.77 -11.95
CA VAL A 520 15.62 22.79 -11.85
C VAL A 520 14.30 22.24 -11.28
N PHE A 521 14.19 20.93 -11.09
CA PHE A 521 12.95 20.27 -10.67
C PHE A 521 12.84 20.21 -9.15
N ARG A 522 11.65 20.52 -8.63
CA ARG A 522 11.34 20.50 -7.19
C ARG A 522 10.17 19.58 -6.90
N ILE A 523 10.34 18.69 -5.92
CA ILE A 523 9.30 17.78 -5.43
C ILE A 523 9.05 18.08 -3.95
N ASP A 524 7.80 18.45 -3.63
CA ASP A 524 7.42 18.95 -2.30
C ASP A 524 5.99 18.49 -1.90
N PRO A 525 5.82 17.67 -0.84
CA PRO A 525 6.89 17.02 -0.05
C PRO A 525 7.49 15.84 -0.82
N ALA A 526 8.79 15.58 -0.61
CA ALA A 526 9.44 14.43 -1.25
C ALA A 526 9.17 13.14 -0.48
N PRO A 527 8.82 12.03 -1.15
CA PRO A 527 8.77 10.73 -0.51
C PRO A 527 10.20 10.30 -0.14
N VAL A 528 10.51 10.18 1.15
CA VAL A 528 11.84 9.81 1.63
C VAL A 528 11.78 8.61 2.58
N THR A 529 12.72 7.68 2.39
CA THR A 529 13.06 6.62 3.35
C THR A 529 14.33 7.03 4.07
N MET A 530 14.31 7.07 5.40
CA MET A 530 15.48 7.36 6.22
C MET A 530 15.80 6.15 7.07
N VAL A 531 17.02 5.65 6.99
CA VAL A 531 17.48 4.56 7.86
C VAL A 531 17.87 5.11 9.22
N ASP A 532 17.62 4.33 10.28
CA ASP A 532 17.97 4.64 11.66
C ASP A 532 19.45 5.03 11.76
N PRO A 533 19.78 6.22 12.29
CA PRO A 533 21.15 6.69 12.40
C PRO A 533 22.02 5.84 13.35
N ALA A 534 21.41 4.95 14.15
CA ALA A 534 22.11 3.96 14.97
C ALA A 534 22.50 2.68 14.20
N ALA A 535 21.98 2.47 12.99
CA ALA A 535 22.35 1.32 12.17
C ALA A 535 23.76 1.45 11.58
N ASN A 536 24.32 0.32 11.16
CA ASN A 536 25.61 0.31 10.47
C ASN A 536 25.55 1.13 9.17
N PRO A 537 26.63 1.80 8.75
CA PRO A 537 26.66 2.50 7.47
C PRO A 537 26.38 1.55 6.30
N ASP A 538 25.63 2.04 5.31
CA ASP A 538 25.47 1.34 4.04
C ASP A 538 26.69 1.59 3.16
N THR A 539 27.52 0.57 2.97
CA THR A 539 28.73 0.67 2.14
C THR A 539 28.40 0.83 0.67
N ASP A 540 27.25 0.33 0.18
CA ASP A 540 26.87 0.41 -1.24
C ASP A 540 26.58 1.85 -1.69
N ALA A 541 26.38 2.77 -0.75
CA ALA A 541 26.28 4.19 -1.05
C ALA A 541 27.64 4.78 -1.50
N ASP A 542 28.78 4.14 -1.20
CA ASP A 542 30.13 4.48 -1.69
C ASP A 542 30.40 6.00 -1.77
N SER A 543 30.25 6.73 -0.67
CA SER A 543 30.39 8.21 -0.54
C SER A 543 29.23 9.08 -1.05
N HIS A 544 28.24 8.51 -1.74
CA HIS A 544 27.00 9.22 -2.09
C HIS A 544 26.08 9.38 -0.89
N GLY A 545 25.21 10.38 -0.93
CA GLY A 545 24.23 10.66 0.11
C GLY A 545 23.08 9.65 0.18
N GLY A 546 22.97 8.75 -0.79
CA GLY A 546 21.89 7.76 -0.88
C GLY A 546 21.42 7.56 -2.31
N TRP A 547 20.13 7.29 -2.50
CA TRP A 547 19.53 6.99 -3.80
C TRP A 547 18.31 7.87 -4.09
N VAL A 548 18.09 8.15 -5.38
CA VAL A 548 16.80 8.54 -5.94
C VAL A 548 16.22 7.31 -6.64
N GLY A 549 15.07 6.85 -6.17
CA GLY A 549 14.39 5.65 -6.63
C GLY A 549 13.22 5.91 -7.57
N ILE A 550 12.61 4.82 -8.02
CA ILE A 550 11.55 4.78 -9.04
C ILE A 550 10.30 5.61 -8.68
N GLY A 551 10.05 5.85 -7.39
CA GLY A 551 8.97 6.73 -6.92
C GLY A 551 9.13 8.20 -7.33
N VAL A 552 10.37 8.62 -7.62
CA VAL A 552 10.73 9.94 -8.16
C VAL A 552 11.07 9.85 -9.65
N ILE A 553 11.87 8.85 -10.06
CA ILE A 553 12.36 8.70 -11.44
C ILE A 553 11.23 8.70 -12.46
N ARG A 554 10.16 7.94 -12.22
CA ARG A 554 9.04 7.79 -13.18
C ARG A 554 8.24 9.07 -13.44
N ARG A 555 8.47 10.13 -12.65
CA ARG A 555 7.82 11.44 -12.80
C ARG A 555 8.36 12.24 -13.98
N PHE A 556 9.39 11.72 -14.63
CA PHE A 556 10.02 12.31 -15.79
C PHE A 556 10.04 11.32 -16.93
N ASP A 557 9.81 11.81 -18.14
CA ASP A 557 10.37 11.15 -19.32
C ASP A 557 11.87 11.45 -19.36
N MET A 558 12.64 10.47 -19.84
CA MET A 558 14.09 10.52 -19.80
C MET A 558 14.65 10.33 -21.21
N VAL A 559 15.60 11.16 -21.61
CA VAL A 559 16.39 10.99 -22.82
C VAL A 559 17.86 10.86 -22.46
N ILE A 560 18.55 9.94 -23.11
CA ILE A 560 20.00 9.82 -23.10
C ILE A 560 20.48 10.05 -24.52
N ASP A 561 21.29 11.09 -24.71
CA ASP A 561 21.84 11.44 -26.02
C ASP A 561 23.10 10.61 -26.37
N ALA A 562 23.65 10.84 -27.57
CA ALA A 562 24.84 10.16 -28.06
C ALA A 562 26.11 10.45 -27.26
N GLN A 563 26.12 11.54 -26.48
CA GLN A 563 27.20 11.88 -25.57
C GLN A 563 26.99 11.28 -24.18
N GLY A 564 25.88 10.54 -23.97
CA GLY A 564 25.52 9.94 -22.71
C GLY A 564 24.94 10.94 -21.70
N ALA A 565 24.62 12.18 -22.12
CA ALA A 565 24.01 13.15 -21.23
C ALA A 565 22.53 12.83 -21.01
N VAL A 566 22.07 13.04 -19.78
CA VAL A 566 20.70 12.74 -19.37
C VAL A 566 19.85 14.00 -19.39
N TRP A 567 18.71 13.91 -20.06
CA TRP A 567 17.72 14.97 -20.16
C TRP A 567 16.41 14.49 -19.55
N LEU A 568 15.76 15.33 -18.76
CA LEU A 568 14.50 15.01 -18.09
C LEU A 568 13.41 16.00 -18.47
N LYS A 569 12.19 15.49 -18.67
CA LYS A 569 10.99 16.30 -18.85
C LYS A 569 9.89 15.79 -17.90
N PRO A 570 9.29 16.65 -17.07
CA PRO A 570 8.09 16.31 -16.31
C PRO A 570 7.01 15.68 -17.19
N ASN A 571 6.44 14.55 -16.76
CA ASN A 571 5.29 13.91 -17.41
C ASN A 571 4.02 14.08 -16.55
N ALA A 572 2.91 13.43 -16.92
CA ALA A 572 1.65 13.54 -16.18
C ALA A 572 1.74 13.03 -14.71
N LEU A 573 2.82 12.32 -14.37
CA LEU A 573 3.13 11.88 -13.01
C LEU A 573 3.97 12.90 -12.23
N PHE A 574 4.27 14.10 -12.72
CA PHE A 574 5.10 15.07 -12.00
C PHE A 574 4.33 15.86 -10.94
N ASP A 575 3.17 16.40 -11.30
CA ASP A 575 2.36 17.29 -10.46
C ASP A 575 1.52 16.52 -9.44
N TYR A 576 2.11 16.27 -8.28
CA TYR A 576 1.38 15.73 -7.12
C TYR A 576 0.83 16.82 -6.18
N THR A 577 1.23 18.10 -6.32
CA THR A 577 0.54 19.25 -5.69
C THR A 577 0.77 20.52 -6.52
N ALA A 578 -0.10 21.54 -6.40
CA ALA A 578 0.08 22.83 -7.10
C ALA A 578 1.37 23.61 -6.75
N LYS A 579 2.22 23.10 -5.85
CA LYS A 579 3.47 23.72 -5.39
C LYS A 579 4.75 23.06 -5.97
N SER A 580 4.63 22.03 -6.83
CA SER A 580 5.79 21.34 -7.44
C SER A 580 6.40 22.06 -8.65
N LEU A 581 5.79 23.15 -9.14
CA LEU A 581 6.34 23.91 -10.26
C LEU A 581 7.55 24.75 -9.82
N PRO A 582 8.57 24.94 -10.68
CA PRO A 582 9.54 26.01 -10.47
C PRO A 582 8.78 27.32 -10.34
N ALA A 583 9.17 28.17 -9.37
CA ALA A 583 8.73 29.55 -9.39
C ALA A 583 9.05 30.08 -10.78
N LYS A 584 8.04 30.56 -11.52
CA LYS A 584 8.30 31.30 -12.76
C LYS A 584 9.30 32.39 -12.39
N ALA A 585 10.45 32.36 -13.07
CA ALA A 585 11.51 33.34 -12.91
C ALA A 585 10.96 34.76 -13.12
#